data_AF-A0A963J111-F1
#
_entry.id   AF-A0A963J111-F1
#
_cell.length_a   1.000
_cell.length_b   1.000
_cell.length_c   1.000
_cell.angle_alpha   90.00
_cell.angle_beta   90.00
_cell.angle_gamma   90.00
#
_symmetry.space_group_name_H-M   'P 1'
#
loop_
_entity.id
_entity.type
_entity.pdbx_description
1 polymer ?
#
loop_
_entity_poly.entity_id
_entity_poly.type
_entity_poly.pdbx_seq_one_letter_code
_entity_poly.pdbx_strand_id
1 'polypeptide(L)' 'MDIFLLATLIATGVFVLNAKQQRQRVVLLASYLGNYQIEKLMENLTEGYLRALGESDPERREQVWNLLRTT' A
#
# COMPACT_ATOMS: atom_id res chain seq x y z
N MET A 1 -40.55 19.77 -16.49
CA MET A 1 -39.38 20.28 -15.74
C MET A 1 -39.05 19.40 -14.53
N ASP A 2 -40.01 18.67 -13.96
CA ASP A 2 -39.77 17.80 -12.79
C ASP A 2 -39.07 16.46 -13.09
N ILE A 3 -39.29 15.86 -14.27
CA ILE A 3 -38.69 14.57 -14.64
C ILE A 3 -37.16 14.66 -14.71
N PHE A 4 -36.63 15.74 -15.28
CA PHE A 4 -35.18 15.93 -15.36
C PHE A 4 -34.57 16.11 -13.97
N LEU A 5 -35.22 16.87 -13.08
CA LEU A 5 -34.77 17.05 -11.71
C LEU A 5 -34.78 15.74 -10.93
N LEU A 6 -35.83 14.93 -11.10
CA LEU A 6 -35.96 13.62 -10.48
C LEU A 6 -34.92 12.62 -11.03
N ALA A 7 -34.66 12.64 -12.34
CA ALA A 7 -33.62 11.83 -12.98
C ALA A 7 -32.21 12.22 -12.49
N THR A 8 -31.91 13.51 -12.37
CA THR A 8 -30.63 14.00 -11.82
C THR A 8 -30.45 13.59 -10.36
N LEU A 9 -31.51 13.63 -9.56
CA LEU A 9 -31.47 13.23 -8.15
C LEU A 9 -31.19 11.72 -8.02
N ILE A 10 -31.85 10.88 -8.82
CA ILE A 10 -31.59 9.44 -8.89
C ILE A 10 -30.16 9.16 -9.35
N ALA A 11 -29.70 9.80 -10.44
CA ALA A 11 -28.36 9.62 -10.97
C ALA A 11 -27.28 9.99 -9.94
N THR A 12 -27.48 11.09 -9.21
CA THR A 12 -26.58 11.52 -8.13
C THR A 12 -26.58 10.53 -6.97
N GLY A 13 -27.76 10.02 -6.57
CA GLY A 13 -27.88 9.00 -5.54
C GLY A 13 -27.11 7.72 -5.91
N VAL A 14 -27.28 7.22 -7.13
CA VAL A 14 -26.56 6.05 -7.65
C VAL A 14 -25.04 6.30 -7.68
N PHE A 15 -24.61 7.48 -8.14
CA PHE A 15 -23.19 7.83 -8.19
C PHE A 15 -22.54 7.83 -6.80
N VAL A 16 -23.22 8.42 -5.79
CA VAL A 16 -22.72 8.47 -4.42
C VAL A 16 -22.65 7.07 -3.80
N LEU A 17 -23.64 6.21 -4.06
CA LEU A 17 -23.63 4.82 -3.58
C LEU A 17 -22.45 4.04 -4.17
N ASN A 18 -22.22 4.17 -5.48
CA ASN A 18 -21.09 3.53 -6.16
C ASN A 18 -19.74 4.03 -5.60
N ALA A 19 -19.60 5.35 -5.40
CA ALA A 19 -18.38 5.93 -4.84
C ALA A 19 -18.10 5.43 -3.40
N LYS A 20 -19.15 5.29 -2.57
CA LYS A 20 -19.03 4.71 -1.23
C LYS A 20 -18.58 3.25 -1.28
N GLN A 21 -19.16 2.45 -2.17
CA GLN A 21 -18.80 1.05 -2.32
C GLN A 21 -17.35 0.88 -2.80
N GLN A 22 -16.89 1.73 -3.72
CA GLN A 22 -15.50 1.74 -4.16
C GLN A 22 -14.56 2.10 -3.00
N ARG A 23 -14.90 3.12 -2.21
CA ARG A 23 -14.10 3.50 -1.03
C ARG A 23 -14.06 2.39 0.02
N GLN A 24 -15.17 1.68 0.25
CA GLN A 24 -15.19 0.54 1.17
C GLN A 24 -14.26 -0.58 0.73
N ARG A 25 -14.20 -0.89 -0.57
CA ARG A 25 -13.25 -1.89 -1.10
C ARG A 25 -11.80 -1.48 -0.90
N VAL A 26 -11.48 -0.21 -1.18
CA VAL A 26 -10.13 0.34 -0.96
C VAL A 26 -9.76 0.32 0.52
N VAL A 27 -10.68 0.70 1.41
CA VAL A 27 -10.44 0.67 2.86
C VAL A 27 -10.30 -0.76 3.37
N LEU A 28 -11.11 -1.71 2.89
CA LEU A 28 -10.99 -3.12 3.25
C LEU A 28 -9.62 -3.67 2.82
N LEU A 29 -9.21 -3.40 1.57
CA LEU A 29 -7.90 -3.79 1.08
C LEU A 29 -6.78 -3.13 1.90
N ALA A 30 -6.86 -1.83 2.14
CA ALA A 30 -5.89 -1.10 2.96
C ALA A 30 -5.83 -1.63 4.40
N SER A 31 -6.97 -2.01 4.99
CA SER A 31 -7.03 -2.60 6.34
C SER A 31 -6.39 -3.99 6.39
N TYR A 32 -6.57 -4.79 5.32
CA TYR A 32 -5.94 -6.10 5.22
C TYR A 32 -4.43 -5.98 5.00
N LEU A 33 -4.01 -5.12 4.07
CA LEU A 33 -2.60 -4.90 3.73
C LEU A 33 -1.82 -4.15 4.81
N GLY A 34 -2.47 -3.24 5.55
CA GLY A 34 -1.83 -2.44 6.60
C GLY A 34 -1.21 -3.28 7.71
N ASN A 35 -1.79 -4.45 8.02
CA ASN A 35 -1.24 -5.38 9.02
C ASN A 35 0.08 -6.00 8.60
N TYR A 36 0.33 -6.13 7.28
CA TYR A 36 1.54 -6.75 6.77
C TYR A 36 2.76 -5.81 6.75
N GLN A 37 2.58 -4.54 7.14
CA GLN A 37 3.65 -3.54 7.22
C GLN A 37 4.59 -3.56 6.00
N ILE A 38 4.02 -3.75 4.80
CA ILE A 38 4.75 -3.99 3.55
C ILE A 38 5.73 -2.84 3.29
N GLU A 39 5.35 -1.61 3.65
CA GLU A 39 6.23 -0.43 3.57
C GLU A 39 7.50 -0.59 4.41
N LYS A 40 7.38 -1.01 5.68
CA LYS A 40 8.55 -1.27 6.54
C LYS A 40 9.37 -2.45 6.05
N LEU A 41 8.73 -3.51 5.55
CA LEU A 41 9.45 -4.63 4.95
C LEU A 41 10.27 -4.17 3.74
N MET A 42 9.66 -3.35 2.88
CA MET A 42 10.29 -2.79 1.68
C MET A 42 11.42 -1.82 2.05
N GLU A 43 11.23 -0.98 3.07
CA GLU A 43 12.24 -0.10 3.63
C GLU A 43 13.44 -0.89 4.15
N ASN A 44 13.20 -1.87 5.03
CA ASN A 44 14.26 -2.72 5.59
C ASN A 44 15.05 -3.47 4.52
N LEU A 45 14.35 -4.02 3.52
CA LEU A 45 15.00 -4.67 2.38
C LEU A 45 15.85 -3.66 1.61
N THR A 46 15.26 -2.52 1.22
CA THR A 46 15.95 -1.49 0.41
C THR A 46 17.18 -0.95 1.12
N GLU A 47 17.06 -0.59 2.40
CA GLU A 47 18.18 -0.12 3.21
C GLU A 47 19.26 -1.19 3.38
N GLY A 48 18.86 -2.44 3.63
CA GLY A 48 19.78 -3.55 3.76
C GLY A 48 20.57 -3.80 2.49
N TYR A 49 19.90 -3.83 1.34
CA TYR A 49 20.54 -3.99 0.03
C TYR A 49 21.48 -2.83 -0.28
N LEU A 50 21.04 -1.58 -0.06
CA LEU A 50 21.89 -0.40 -0.26
C LEU A 50 23.12 -0.40 0.64
N ARG A 51 22.97 -0.81 1.91
CA ARG A 51 24.08 -0.94 2.86
C ARG A 51 25.06 -2.05 2.44
N ALA A 52 24.55 -3.20 2.02
CA ALA A 52 25.38 -4.30 1.56
C ALA A 52 26.16 -3.93 0.28
N LEU A 53 25.55 -3.17 -0.64
CA LEU A 53 26.20 -2.70 -1.87
C LEU A 53 27.20 -1.55 -1.61
N GLY A 54 26.95 -0.70 -0.61
CA GLY A 54 27.84 0.41 -0.23
C GLY A 54 29.02 0.00 0.66
N GLU A 55 28.96 -1.16 1.31
CA GLU A 55 30.03 -1.66 2.18
C GLU A 55 31.20 -2.22 1.34
N SER A 56 32.38 -1.64 1.53
CA SER A 56 33.60 -1.98 0.77
C SER A 56 34.30 -3.20 1.35
N ASP A 57 34.16 -3.41 2.65
CA ASP A 57 34.74 -4.53 3.39
C ASP A 57 33.90 -5.82 3.16
N PRO A 58 34.49 -6.88 2.58
CA PRO A 58 33.79 -8.14 2.34
C PRO A 58 33.24 -8.81 3.60
N GLU A 59 33.92 -8.73 4.75
CA GLU A 59 33.47 -9.39 5.98
C GLU A 59 32.24 -8.68 6.56
N ARG A 60 32.26 -7.35 6.59
CA ARG A 60 31.12 -6.53 7.04
C ARG A 60 29.92 -6.65 6.11
N ARG A 61 30.14 -6.73 4.80
CA ARG A 61 29.08 -6.96 3.82
C ARG A 61 28.40 -8.30 4.04
N GLU A 62 29.16 -9.36 4.33
CA GLU A 62 28.61 -10.68 4.65
C GLU A 62 27.78 -10.67 5.95
N GLN A 63 28.21 -9.89 6.96
CA GLN A 63 27.42 -9.67 8.17
C GLN A 63 26.06 -9.01 7.86
N VAL A 64 26.03 -8.00 6.98
CA VAL A 64 24.78 -7.35 6.55
C VAL A 64 23.85 -8.34 5.81
N TRP A 65 24.41 -9.20 4.95
CA TRP A 65 23.64 -10.24 4.27
C TRP A 65 23.03 -11.27 5.21
N ASN A 66 23.75 -11.68 6.26
CA ASN A 66 23.27 -12.64 7.25
C ASN A 66 22.12 -12.07 8.10
N LEU A 67 22.16 -10.76 8.40
CA LEU A 67 21.06 -10.06 9.08
C LEU A 67 19.81 -9.98 8.19
N LEU A 68 19.97 -9.70 6.90
CA LEU A 68 18.86 -9.68 5.94
C LEU A 68 18.18 -11.03 5.74
N ARG A 69 18.94 -12.13 5.84
CA ARG A 69 18.42 -13.49 5.65
C ARG A 69 17.62 -14.02 6.84
N THR A 70 17.80 -13.39 8.01
CA THR A 70 17.16 -13.79 9.29
C THR A 70 15.91 -12.96 9.60
N THR A 71 15.66 -11.88 8.83
CA THR A 71 14.46 -11.03 8.90
C THR A 71 13.39 -11.58 7.97
#